data_AF-A0A970YDA2-F1
#
_entry.id   AF-A0A970YDA2-F1
#
_cell.length_a   1.000
_cell.length_b   1.000
_cell.length_c   1.000
_cell.angle_alpha   90.00
_cell.angle_beta   90.00
_cell.angle_gamma   90.00
#
_symmetry.space_group_name_H-M   'P 1'
#
loop_
_entity.id
_entity.type
_entity.pdbx_description
1 polymer ?
#
loop_
_entity_poly.entity_id
_entity_poly.type
_entity_poly.pdbx_seq_one_letter_code
_entity_poly.pdbx_strand_id
1 'polypeptide(L)'
;LTGEAMAAADPKKQFHTVTFGLGDQHPGCRAARRRLPATGAPYSWYMRVPDLPRFLLHIRPVLERRLAESIAVGHTGELKVSFYRTGLKLAFREGRLETVEPWQPASSEDGDAGFPGLTFLHLLFGHRSTEELRQTYADCGVWSDAASVLLPALFPKKASCVWPLA
;
A
#
# COMPACT_ATOMS: atom_id res chain seq x y z
N LEU A 1 -22.10 -15.58 4.53
CA LEU A 1 -23.46 -16.19 4.57
C LEU A 1 -23.85 -16.58 3.16
N THR A 2 -24.21 -17.84 2.93
CA THR A 2 -24.69 -18.31 1.63
C THR A 2 -26.07 -17.70 1.31
N GLY A 3 -26.41 -17.59 0.02
CA GLY A 3 -27.70 -17.02 -0.41
C GLY A 3 -28.91 -17.77 0.16
N GLU A 4 -28.79 -19.08 0.35
CA GLU A 4 -29.83 -19.94 0.95
C GLU A 4 -30.09 -19.58 2.41
N ALA A 5 -29.04 -19.30 3.19
CA ALA A 5 -29.16 -18.91 4.59
C ALA A 5 -29.82 -17.53 4.74
N MET A 6 -29.53 -16.60 3.83
CA MET A 6 -30.18 -15.28 3.80
C MET A 6 -31.65 -15.38 3.39
N ALA A 7 -31.99 -16.26 2.44
CA ALA A 7 -33.36 -16.49 2.00
C ALA A 7 -34.23 -17.16 3.09
N ALA A 8 -33.65 -18.06 3.89
CA ALA A 8 -34.35 -18.69 5.01
C ALA A 8 -34.65 -17.70 6.16
N ALA A 9 -33.82 -16.66 6.31
CA ALA A 9 -33.98 -15.62 7.33
C ALA A 9 -34.94 -14.48 6.93
N ASP A 10 -35.32 -14.36 5.66
CA ASP A 10 -36.25 -13.30 5.19
C ASP A 10 -37.70 -13.82 5.13
N PRO A 11 -38.59 -13.38 6.04
CA PRO A 11 -39.99 -13.82 6.08
C PRO A 11 -40.81 -13.37 4.86
N LYS A 12 -40.34 -12.40 4.07
CA LYS A 12 -41.04 -11.93 2.86
C LYS A 12 -40.62 -12.71 1.61
N LYS A 13 -39.50 -13.46 1.63
CA LYS A 13 -38.92 -14.17 0.47
C LYS A 13 -38.77 -13.31 -0.79
N GLN A 14 -38.61 -12.00 -0.65
CA GLN A 14 -38.59 -11.08 -1.80
C GLN A 14 -37.15 -10.77 -2.22
N PHE A 15 -36.74 -11.36 -3.34
CA PHE A 15 -35.42 -11.14 -3.92
C PHE A 15 -35.39 -9.88 -4.80
N HIS A 16 -34.70 -8.83 -4.35
CA HIS A 16 -34.65 -7.55 -5.06
C HIS A 16 -33.31 -7.26 -5.75
N THR A 17 -32.18 -7.71 -5.19
CA THR A 17 -30.84 -7.32 -5.66
C THR A 17 -29.79 -8.40 -5.45
N VAL A 18 -28.88 -8.55 -6.41
CA VAL A 18 -27.61 -9.26 -6.25
C VAL A 18 -26.48 -8.25 -6.15
N THR A 19 -25.64 -8.38 -5.12
CA THR A 19 -24.45 -7.55 -4.96
C THR A 19 -23.20 -8.41 -5.09
N PHE A 20 -22.27 -7.95 -5.92
CA PHE A 20 -20.96 -8.56 -6.03
C PHE A 20 -19.95 -7.72 -5.24
N GLY A 21 -19.27 -8.33 -4.26
CA GLY A 21 -18.19 -7.72 -3.47
C GLY A 21 -16.90 -7.59 -4.27
N LEU A 22 -16.94 -6.86 -5.38
CA LEU A 22 -15.81 -6.69 -6.30
C LEU A 22 -14.99 -5.46 -5.89
N GLY A 23 -13.67 -5.53 -6.05
CA GLY A 23 -12.80 -4.36 -5.92
C GLY A 23 -13.13 -3.28 -6.95
N ASP A 24 -12.74 -2.04 -6.66
CA ASP A 24 -12.98 -0.86 -7.51
C ASP A 24 -12.38 -1.00 -8.92
N GLN A 25 -11.21 -1.63 -9.03
CA GLN A 25 -10.52 -1.91 -10.30
C GLN A 25 -10.94 -3.24 -10.95
N HIS A 26 -11.99 -3.92 -10.47
CA HIS A 26 -12.39 -5.20 -11.05
C HIS A 26 -12.87 -5.03 -12.51
N PRO A 27 -12.41 -5.86 -13.47
CA PRO A 27 -12.77 -5.71 -14.88
C PRO A 27 -14.27 -5.67 -15.16
N GLY A 28 -15.07 -6.42 -14.39
CA GLY A 28 -16.53 -6.41 -14.48
C GLY A 28 -17.15 -5.03 -14.15
N CYS A 29 -16.61 -4.33 -13.14
CA CYS A 29 -17.03 -2.96 -12.80
C CYS A 29 -16.71 -1.99 -13.94
N ARG A 30 -15.56 -2.17 -14.60
CA ARG A 30 -15.16 -1.36 -15.76
C ARG A 30 -16.02 -1.65 -17.00
N ALA A 31 -16.25 -2.92 -17.32
CA ALA A 31 -16.97 -3.36 -18.52
C ALA A 31 -18.47 -3.01 -18.48
N ALA A 32 -19.09 -3.11 -17.30
CA ALA A 32 -20.53 -2.89 -17.11
C ALA A 32 -20.85 -1.56 -16.43
N ARG A 33 -19.92 -0.59 -16.37
CA ARG A 33 -20.05 0.64 -15.57
C ARG A 33 -21.37 1.40 -15.77
N ARG A 34 -21.90 1.45 -16.99
CA ARG A 34 -23.19 2.12 -17.32
C ARG A 34 -24.43 1.28 -16.97
N ARG A 35 -24.27 -0.02 -16.76
CA ARG A 35 -25.34 -0.98 -16.45
C ARG A 35 -25.42 -1.31 -14.97
N LEU A 36 -24.41 -0.94 -14.18
CA LEU A 36 -24.41 -1.12 -12.74
C LEU A 36 -25.18 0.03 -12.09
N PRO A 37 -26.33 -0.24 -11.44
CA PRO A 37 -27.22 0.80 -10.93
C PRO A 37 -26.65 1.54 -9.71
N ALA A 38 -25.69 0.92 -9.00
CA ALA A 38 -25.01 1.53 -7.86
C ALA A 38 -23.60 0.95 -7.71
N THR A 39 -22.62 1.83 -7.47
CA THR A 39 -21.26 1.47 -7.04
C THR A 39 -20.97 2.24 -5.76
N GLY A 40 -20.87 1.53 -4.62
CA GLY A 40 -20.46 2.15 -3.36
C GLY A 40 -18.98 2.56 -3.37
N ALA A 41 -18.61 3.53 -2.56
CA ALA A 41 -17.21 3.81 -2.31
C ALA A 41 -16.57 2.57 -1.64
N PRO A 42 -15.41 2.09 -2.12
CA PRO A 42 -14.75 0.95 -1.51
C PRO A 42 -14.35 1.29 -0.08
N TYR A 43 -14.64 0.39 0.86
CA TYR A 43 -14.19 0.52 2.23
C TYR A 43 -12.69 0.20 2.30
N SER A 44 -11.91 1.09 2.90
CA SER A 44 -10.48 0.88 3.15
C SER A 44 -10.27 0.46 4.60
N TRP A 45 -9.57 -0.66 4.80
CA TRP A 45 -9.18 -1.11 6.13
C TRP A 45 -8.06 -0.24 6.70
N TYR A 46 -8.21 0.15 7.97
CA TYR A 46 -7.14 0.77 8.73
C TYR A 46 -6.20 -0.31 9.26
N MET A 47 -4.93 -0.27 8.86
CA MET A 47 -3.94 -1.30 9.18
C MET A 47 -2.85 -0.76 10.11
N ARG A 48 -2.32 -1.64 10.95
CA ARG A 48 -1.15 -1.38 11.80
C ARG A 48 -0.13 -2.49 11.62
N VAL A 49 1.15 -2.11 11.62
CA VAL A 49 2.28 -3.02 11.59
C VAL A 49 3.07 -2.82 12.88
N PRO A 50 3.03 -3.77 13.83
CA PRO A 50 3.71 -3.61 15.12
C PRO A 50 5.23 -3.47 15.00
N ASP A 51 5.84 -4.20 14.08
CA ASP A 51 7.28 -4.19 13.82
C ASP A 51 7.51 -4.01 12.31
N LEU A 52 7.72 -2.76 11.91
CA LEU A 52 7.85 -2.38 10.52
C LEU A 52 9.16 -2.88 9.87
N PRO A 53 10.34 -2.78 10.51
CA PRO A 53 11.54 -3.41 10.00
C PRO A 53 11.38 -4.91 9.76
N ARG A 54 10.85 -5.66 10.74
CA ARG A 54 10.66 -7.11 10.60
C ARG A 54 9.65 -7.46 9.51
N PHE A 55 8.59 -6.67 9.35
CA PHE A 55 7.63 -6.86 8.26
C PHE A 55 8.28 -6.64 6.89
N LEU A 56 9.06 -5.58 6.71
CA LEU A 56 9.78 -5.31 5.46
C LEU A 56 10.77 -6.41 5.12
N LEU A 57 11.46 -6.94 6.14
CA LEU A 57 12.33 -8.11 5.99
C LEU A 57 11.54 -9.37 5.60
N HIS A 58 10.35 -9.56 6.14
CA HIS A 58 9.49 -10.68 5.78
C HIS A 58 9.03 -10.61 4.30
N ILE A 59 8.70 -9.43 3.80
CA ILE A 59 8.31 -9.23 2.40
C ILE A 59 9.50 -8.94 1.46
N ARG A 60 10.74 -9.06 1.95
CA ARG A 60 11.98 -8.82 1.19
C ARG A 60 11.97 -9.45 -0.21
N PRO A 61 11.61 -10.73 -0.42
CA PRO A 61 11.63 -11.33 -1.76
C PRO A 61 10.74 -10.60 -2.77
N VAL A 62 9.63 -10.02 -2.30
CA VAL A 62 8.72 -9.24 -3.14
C VAL A 62 9.33 -7.88 -3.49
N LEU A 63 10.02 -7.24 -2.54
CA LEU A 63 10.68 -5.96 -2.75
C LEU A 63 11.84 -6.08 -3.74
N GLU A 64 12.68 -7.11 -3.58
CA GLU A 64 13.81 -7.39 -4.48
C GLU A 64 13.34 -7.71 -5.90
N ARG A 65 12.28 -8.53 -6.05
CA ARG A 65 11.69 -8.80 -7.37
C ARG A 65 11.19 -7.50 -8.03
N ARG A 66 10.46 -6.66 -7.30
CA ARG A 66 9.97 -5.38 -7.86
C ARG A 66 11.11 -4.46 -8.26
N LEU A 67 12.19 -4.43 -7.47
CA LEU A 67 13.37 -3.64 -7.78
C LEU A 67 14.05 -4.14 -9.06
N ALA A 68 14.17 -5.46 -9.23
CA ALA A 68 14.71 -6.09 -10.43
C ALA A 68 13.88 -5.82 -11.69
N GLU A 69 12.56 -5.64 -11.55
CA GLU A 69 11.64 -5.29 -12.64
C GLU A 69 11.58 -3.77 -12.92
N SER A 70 12.36 -2.96 -12.20
CA SER A 70 12.35 -1.49 -12.28
C SER A 70 13.61 -0.92 -12.94
N ILE A 71 13.61 0.39 -13.19
CA ILE A 71 14.80 1.10 -13.68
C ILE A 71 15.97 1.12 -12.67
N ALA A 72 15.71 0.82 -11.40
CA ALA A 72 16.69 0.75 -10.34
C ALA A 72 17.20 -0.69 -10.09
N VAL A 73 17.12 -1.55 -11.12
CA VAL A 73 17.71 -2.89 -11.08
C VAL A 73 19.19 -2.81 -10.70
N GLY A 74 19.63 -3.66 -9.76
CA GLY A 74 21.01 -3.68 -9.29
C GLY A 74 21.40 -2.51 -8.37
N HIS A 75 20.44 -1.69 -7.92
CA HIS A 75 20.72 -0.54 -7.04
C HIS A 75 21.54 -0.93 -5.80
N THR A 76 22.53 -0.10 -5.49
CA THR A 76 23.34 -0.19 -4.28
C THR A 76 23.33 1.19 -3.63
N GLY A 77 22.95 1.25 -2.35
CA GLY A 77 22.74 2.51 -1.67
C GLY A 77 21.82 2.39 -0.47
N GLU A 78 21.54 3.52 0.15
CA GLU A 78 20.64 3.61 1.30
C GLU A 78 19.39 4.38 0.92
N LEU A 79 18.27 4.00 1.52
CA LEU A 79 17.02 4.74 1.48
C LEU A 79 16.56 5.00 2.92
N LYS A 80 16.57 6.26 3.33
CA LYS A 80 16.14 6.74 4.64
C LYS A 80 14.74 7.32 4.55
N VAL A 81 13.79 6.66 5.19
CA VAL A 81 12.39 7.10 5.27
C VAL A 81 12.12 7.66 6.64
N SER A 82 11.82 8.94 6.74
CA SER A 82 11.53 9.65 7.98
C SER A 82 10.05 9.61 8.33
N PHE A 83 9.78 9.36 9.60
CA PHE A 83 8.50 9.60 10.28
C PHE A 83 8.64 10.77 11.27
N TYR A 84 9.58 11.68 10.98
CA TYR A 84 10.01 12.85 11.76
C TYR A 84 10.73 12.54 13.07
N ARG A 85 10.09 11.78 13.97
CA ARG A 85 10.70 11.40 15.27
C ARG A 85 11.41 10.05 15.23
N THR A 86 11.04 9.24 14.25
CA THR A 86 11.55 7.89 13.99
C THR A 86 11.61 7.73 12.48
N GLY A 87 12.06 6.59 12.00
CA GLY A 87 12.20 6.34 10.59
C GLY A 87 12.75 4.94 10.34
N LEU A 88 13.01 4.68 9.08
CA LEU A 88 13.60 3.46 8.59
C LEU A 88 14.83 3.79 7.76
N LYS A 89 15.86 2.97 7.91
CA LYS A 89 16.99 2.93 7.00
C LYS A 89 16.97 1.57 6.30
N LEU A 90 16.85 1.59 4.99
CA LEU A 90 16.95 0.40 4.14
C LEU A 90 18.30 0.45 3.41
N ALA A 91 19.08 -0.62 3.50
CA ALA A 91 20.35 -0.73 2.77
C ALA A 91 20.23 -1.78 1.66
N PHE A 92 20.65 -1.38 0.46
CA PHE A 92 20.62 -2.23 -0.72
C PHE A 92 22.03 -2.47 -1.25
N ARG A 93 22.26 -3.69 -1.75
CA ARG A 93 23.48 -4.06 -2.47
C ARG A 93 23.13 -4.92 -3.67
N GLU A 94 23.51 -4.46 -4.86
CA GLU A 94 23.25 -5.15 -6.13
C GLU A 94 21.77 -5.54 -6.31
N GLY A 95 20.84 -4.67 -5.89
CA GLY A 95 19.41 -4.90 -5.97
C GLY A 95 18.83 -5.83 -4.89
N ARG A 96 19.65 -6.30 -3.93
CA ARG A 96 19.22 -7.06 -2.76
C ARG A 96 19.04 -6.14 -1.56
N LEU A 97 18.00 -6.36 -0.77
CA LEU A 97 17.76 -5.62 0.46
C LEU A 97 18.50 -6.32 1.60
N GLU A 98 19.64 -5.77 2.02
CA GLU A 98 20.50 -6.40 3.03
C GLU A 98 19.95 -6.18 4.44
N THR A 99 19.65 -4.93 4.79
CA THR A 99 19.18 -4.55 6.12
C THR A 99 17.99 -3.60 6.06
N VAL A 100 17.15 -3.71 7.09
CA VAL A 100 16.11 -2.73 7.40
C VAL A 100 16.20 -2.48 8.89
N GLU A 101 16.51 -1.23 9.25
CA GLU A 101 16.78 -0.87 10.63
C GLU A 101 15.93 0.35 11.04
N PRO A 102 15.51 0.43 12.31
CA PRO A 102 15.01 1.68 12.86
C PRO A 102 16.08 2.77 12.69
N TRP A 103 15.65 3.92 12.24
CA TRP A 103 16.49 5.10 12.11
C TRP A 103 15.85 6.26 12.87
N GLN A 104 16.65 7.12 13.49
CA GLN A 104 16.17 8.35 14.11
C GLN A 104 16.74 9.53 13.32
N PRO A 105 15.88 10.33 12.67
CA PRO A 105 16.30 11.55 11.99
C PRO A 105 17.00 12.49 12.96
N ALA A 106 18.19 12.99 12.58
CA ALA A 106 18.82 14.08 13.30
C ALA A 106 18.11 15.41 12.94
N SER A 107 18.22 16.43 13.79
CA SER A 107 17.60 17.75 13.53
C SER A 107 18.07 18.43 12.24
N SER A 108 19.16 17.95 11.65
CA SER A 108 19.74 18.43 10.39
C SER A 108 19.61 17.44 9.23
N GLU A 109 18.96 16.28 9.43
CA GLU A 109 18.85 15.22 8.43
C GLU A 109 17.42 14.69 8.36
N ASP A 110 16.64 15.20 7.43
CA ASP A 110 15.24 14.79 7.22
C ASP A 110 15.11 13.43 6.49
N GLY A 111 16.20 12.92 5.93
CA GLY A 111 16.22 11.67 5.16
C GLY A 111 15.90 11.88 3.68
N ASP A 112 15.58 10.80 2.98
CA ASP A 112 15.29 10.81 1.54
C ASP A 112 13.80 11.06 1.23
N ALA A 113 12.92 10.70 2.16
CA ALA A 113 11.48 10.91 2.08
C ALA A 113 10.85 10.97 3.47
N GLY A 114 9.72 11.68 3.59
CA GLY A 114 9.02 11.94 4.84
C GLY A 114 7.55 11.54 4.78
N PHE A 115 7.10 10.87 5.83
CA PHE A 115 5.71 10.43 6.00
C PHE A 115 5.29 10.56 7.47
N PRO A 116 4.39 11.50 7.83
CA PRO A 116 3.99 11.71 9.22
C PRO A 116 3.20 10.51 9.76
N GLY A 117 3.56 10.07 10.97
CA GLY A 117 2.85 9.02 11.70
C GLY A 117 2.72 7.72 10.92
N LEU A 118 1.48 7.34 10.59
CA LEU A 118 1.17 6.06 9.93
C LEU A 118 0.89 6.20 8.43
N THR A 119 1.10 7.39 7.85
CA THR A 119 0.82 7.65 6.43
C THR A 119 1.67 6.78 5.50
N PHE A 120 2.89 6.40 5.92
CA PHE A 120 3.73 5.46 5.18
C PHE A 120 3.04 4.11 4.92
N LEU A 121 2.13 3.67 5.79
CA LEU A 121 1.41 2.41 5.59
C LEU A 121 0.51 2.44 4.36
N HIS A 122 -0.02 3.62 3.98
CA HIS A 122 -0.77 3.74 2.72
C HIS A 122 0.11 3.48 1.50
N LEU A 123 1.38 3.89 1.54
CA LEU A 123 2.35 3.58 0.50
C LEU A 123 2.74 2.10 0.55
N LEU A 124 3.15 1.60 1.73
CA LEU A 124 3.60 0.22 1.95
C LEU A 124 2.63 -0.83 1.37
N PHE A 125 1.33 -0.64 1.61
CA PHE A 125 0.28 -1.56 1.15
C PHE A 125 -0.27 -1.21 -0.24
N GLY A 126 0.34 -0.25 -0.94
CA GLY A 126 -0.04 0.14 -2.31
C GLY A 126 -1.40 0.83 -2.41
N HIS A 127 -1.94 1.35 -1.31
CA HIS A 127 -3.23 2.04 -1.27
C HIS A 127 -3.14 3.44 -1.90
N ARG A 128 -2.03 4.16 -1.66
CA ARG A 128 -1.76 5.48 -2.24
C ARG A 128 -0.34 5.55 -2.79
N SER A 129 -0.14 6.30 -3.87
CA SER A 129 1.20 6.64 -4.34
C SER A 129 1.84 7.74 -3.48
N THR A 130 3.15 7.95 -3.63
CA THR A 130 3.85 9.08 -3.02
C THR A 130 3.24 10.42 -3.41
N GLU A 131 2.84 10.59 -4.67
CA GLU A 131 2.20 11.80 -5.17
C GLU A 131 0.82 12.03 -4.53
N GLU A 132 -0.02 11.00 -4.43
CA GLU A 132 -1.32 11.11 -3.77
C GLU A 132 -1.17 11.47 -2.28
N LEU A 133 -0.14 10.92 -1.61
CA LEU A 133 0.14 11.23 -0.22
C LEU A 133 0.62 12.66 -0.03
N ARG A 134 1.48 13.18 -0.91
CA ARG A 134 1.93 14.57 -0.91
C ARG A 134 0.77 15.55 -1.13
N GLN A 135 -0.19 15.20 -1.98
CA GLN A 135 -1.38 16.02 -2.22
C GLN A 135 -2.36 16.00 -1.04
N THR A 136 -2.41 14.90 -0.28
CA THR A 136 -3.34 14.72 0.84
C THR A 136 -2.78 15.26 2.15
N TYR A 137 -1.47 15.14 2.35
CA TYR A 137 -0.78 15.52 3.58
C TYR A 137 0.40 16.42 3.21
N ALA A 138 0.37 17.69 3.66
CA ALA A 138 1.42 18.67 3.35
C ALA A 138 2.82 18.22 3.83
N ASP A 139 2.85 17.42 4.88
CA ASP A 139 4.07 16.85 5.48
C ASP A 139 4.52 15.54 4.80
N CYS A 140 3.89 15.08 3.72
CA CYS A 140 4.43 13.98 2.92
C CYS A 140 5.37 14.53 1.84
N GLY A 141 6.59 14.01 1.76
CA GLY A 141 7.61 14.51 0.84
C GLY A 141 8.57 13.44 0.35
N VAL A 142 9.15 13.67 -0.83
CA VAL A 142 10.29 12.93 -1.38
C VAL A 142 11.33 13.96 -1.80
N TRP A 143 12.55 13.82 -1.31
CA TRP A 143 13.58 14.85 -1.40
C TRP A 143 14.84 14.40 -2.14
N SER A 144 15.05 13.10 -2.32
CA SER A 144 16.14 12.58 -3.13
C SER A 144 15.66 11.92 -4.43
N ASP A 145 16.48 12.04 -5.47
CA ASP A 145 16.24 11.38 -6.76
C ASP A 145 16.15 9.87 -6.60
N ALA A 146 17.00 9.30 -5.74
CA ALA A 146 16.94 7.88 -5.40
C ALA A 146 15.57 7.49 -4.83
N ALA A 147 15.05 8.22 -3.83
CA ALA A 147 13.72 7.93 -3.30
C ALA A 147 12.58 8.12 -4.30
N SER A 148 12.71 9.10 -5.21
CA SER A 148 11.73 9.33 -6.29
C SER A 148 11.54 8.12 -7.20
N VAL A 149 12.60 7.31 -7.36
CA VAL A 149 12.61 6.09 -8.17
C VAL A 149 12.32 4.85 -7.32
N LEU A 150 12.98 4.73 -6.16
CA LEU A 150 12.91 3.54 -5.32
C LEU A 150 11.53 3.37 -4.69
N LEU A 151 10.89 4.44 -4.20
CA LEU A 151 9.60 4.31 -3.50
C LEU A 151 8.48 3.79 -4.43
N PRO A 152 8.28 4.33 -5.65
CA PRO A 152 7.30 3.77 -6.59
C PRO A 152 7.65 2.34 -7.05
N ALA A 153 8.94 2.01 -7.17
CA ALA A 153 9.38 0.67 -7.54
C ALA A 153 9.08 -0.35 -6.42
N LEU A 154 9.44 -0.04 -5.18
CA LEU A 154 9.28 -0.92 -4.03
C LEU A 154 7.80 -1.05 -3.62
N PHE A 155 7.05 0.05 -3.67
CA PHE A 155 5.68 0.15 -3.17
C PHE A 155 4.72 0.72 -4.23
N PRO A 156 4.58 0.04 -5.39
CA PRO A 156 3.69 0.51 -6.44
C PRO A 156 2.25 0.50 -5.95
N LYS A 157 1.47 1.50 -6.37
CA LYS A 157 0.02 1.51 -6.16
C LYS A 157 -0.60 0.28 -6.81
N LYS A 158 -1.38 -0.49 -6.04
CA LYS A 158 -2.06 -1.69 -6.51
C LYS A 158 -3.44 -1.78 -5.89
N ALA A 159 -4.41 -2.21 -6.70
CA ALA A 159 -5.72 -2.57 -6.17
C ALA A 159 -5.58 -3.74 -5.20
N SER A 160 -6.18 -3.59 -4.02
CA SER A 160 -6.24 -4.64 -3.01
C SER A 160 -7.69 -4.78 -2.53
N CYS A 161 -8.09 -6.01 -2.24
CA CYS A 161 -9.40 -6.33 -1.72
C CYS A 161 -9.23 -7.42 -0.65
N VAL A 162 -9.72 -7.15 0.56
CA VAL A 162 -9.66 -8.11 1.66
C VAL A 162 -10.98 -8.87 1.70
N TRP A 163 -10.89 -10.19 1.58
CA TRP A 163 -12.04 -11.08 1.65
C TRP A 163 -12.04 -11.74 3.03
N PRO A 164 -13.06 -11.52 3.85
CA PRO A 164 -13.18 -12.27 5.10
C PRO A 164 -13.37 -13.74 4.75
N LEU A 165 -12.48 -14.59 5.27
CA LEU A 165 -12.69 -16.03 5.24
C LEU A 165 -13.67 -16.37 6.37
N ALA A 166 -14.78 -17.01 6.01
CA ALA A 166 -15.79 -17.50 6.94
C ALA A 166 -15.45 -18.94 7.38
#